data_AF-A0A1I4F3V8-F1
#
_entry.id   AF-A0A1I4F3V8-F1
#
_cell.length_a   1.000
_cell.length_b   1.000
_cell.length_c   1.000
_cell.angle_alpha   90.00
_cell.angle_beta   90.00
_cell.angle_gamma   90.00
#
_symmetry.space_group_name_H-M   'P 1'
#
loop_
_entity.id
_entity.type
_entity.pdbx_description
1 polymer ?
#
loop_
_entity_poly.entity_id
_entity_poly.type
_entity_poly.pdbx_seq_one_letter_code
_entity_poly.pdbx_strand_id
1 'polypeptide(L)' 'MLQLGPLSDLISVFGPFVIPVLLFACGFVGYLILVLLGRAGLGNGGQ' A
#
# COMPACT_ATOMS: atom_id res chain seq x y z
N MET A 1 -22.23 -6.70 -5.13
CA MET A 1 -22.01 -5.99 -3.86
C MET A 1 -20.59 -6.34 -3.42
N LEU A 2 -19.65 -5.41 -3.44
CA LEU A 2 -18.29 -5.67 -2.94
C LEU A 2 -18.39 -5.97 -1.45
N GLN A 3 -18.10 -7.22 -1.07
CA GLN A 3 -18.09 -7.62 0.33
C GLN A 3 -16.84 -7.03 0.98
N LEU A 4 -16.99 -5.88 1.63
CA LEU A 4 -15.91 -5.17 2.30
C LEU A 4 -15.48 -5.81 3.64
N GLY A 5 -15.97 -7.01 3.99
CA GLY A 5 -15.91 -7.64 5.32
C GLY A 5 -14.78 -7.14 6.24
N PRO A 6 -13.51 -7.53 6.00
CA PRO A 6 -12.39 -7.13 6.87
C PRO A 6 -12.15 -5.61 6.95
N LEU A 7 -12.43 -4.90 5.87
CA LEU A 7 -12.32 -3.44 5.78
C LEU A 7 -13.45 -2.76 6.57
N SER A 8 -14.64 -3.34 6.59
CA SER A 8 -15.78 -2.86 7.39
C SER A 8 -15.51 -2.98 8.89
N ASP A 9 -14.95 -4.11 9.34
CA ASP A 9 -14.57 -4.30 10.74
C ASP A 9 -13.50 -3.31 11.17
N LEU A 10 -12.51 -3.09 10.29
CA LEU A 10 -11.42 -2.16 10.56
C LEU A 10 -11.89 -0.70 10.65
N ILE A 11 -12.82 -0.30 9.77
CA ILE A 11 -13.49 1.01 9.85
C ILE A 11 -14.33 1.13 11.11
N SER A 12 -14.98 0.05 11.57
CA SER A 12 -15.75 0.08 12.82
C SER A 12 -14.88 0.27 14.06
N VAL A 13 -13.65 -0.26 14.07
CA VAL A 13 -12.74 -0.16 15.23
C VAL A 13 -11.93 1.13 15.24
N PHE A 14 -11.36 1.50 14.08
CA PHE A 14 -10.43 2.63 13.97
C PHE A 14 -11.04 3.87 13.33
N GLY A 15 -12.30 3.79 12.89
CA GLY A 15 -12.99 4.86 12.21
C GLY A 15 -12.55 5.03 10.74
N PRO A 16 -13.11 6.05 10.06
CA PRO A 16 -12.86 6.28 8.63
C PRO A 16 -11.40 6.62 8.30
N PHE A 17 -10.60 7.02 9.30
CA PHE A 17 -9.18 7.34 9.13
C PHE A 17 -8.33 6.15 8.70
N VAL A 18 -8.80 4.91 8.86
CA VAL A 18 -8.06 3.75 8.40
C VAL A 18 -7.88 3.72 6.89
N ILE A 19 -8.78 4.34 6.13
CA ILE A 19 -8.69 4.44 4.67
C ILE A 19 -7.44 5.24 4.26
N PRO A 20 -7.24 6.50 4.72
CA PRO A 20 -6.00 7.23 4.46
C PRO A 20 -4.74 6.49 4.91
N VAL A 21 -4.77 5.83 6.08
CA VAL A 21 -3.61 5.10 6.62
C VAL A 21 -3.24 3.92 5.72
N LEU A 22 -4.22 3.13 5.27
CA LEU A 22 -3.99 2.00 4.37
C LEU A 22 -3.46 2.46 3.02
N LEU A 23 -4.00 3.55 2.46
CA LEU A 23 -3.48 4.14 1.23
C LEU A 23 -2.03 4.60 1.38
N PHE A 24 -1.71 5.28 2.49
CA PHE A 24 -0.35 5.72 2.79
C PHE A 24 0.59 4.52 2.96
N ALA A 25 0.22 3.53 3.76
CA ALA A 25 1.04 2.35 4.00
C ALA A 25 1.31 1.57 2.71
N CYS A 26 0.29 1.38 1.88
CA CYS A 26 0.43 0.71 0.58
C CYS A 26 1.37 1.48 -0.35
N GLY A 27 1.18 2.81 -0.46
CA GLY A 27 2.06 3.67 -1.25
C GLY A 27 3.49 3.69 -0.73
N PHE A 28 3.67 3.76 0.59
CA PHE A 28 4.98 3.75 1.23
C PHE A 28 5.72 2.43 1.00
N VAL A 29 5.05 1.29 1.16
CA VAL A 29 5.62 -0.03 0.87
C VAL A 29 6.00 -0.13 -0.61
N GLY A 30 5.12 0.28 -1.53
CA GLY A 30 5.42 0.31 -2.96
C GLY A 30 6.63 1.18 -3.29
N TYR A 31 6.71 2.38 -2.72
CA TYR A 31 7.87 3.26 -2.85
C TYR A 31 9.16 2.59 -2.36
N LEU A 32 9.15 1.98 -1.18
CA LEU A 32 10.33 1.29 -0.65
C LEU A 32 10.76 0.14 -1.56
N ILE A 33 9.83 -0.63 -2.11
CA ILE A 33 10.14 -1.69 -3.09
C ILE A 33 10.84 -1.09 -4.30
N LEU A 34 10.30 -0.01 -4.88
CA LEU A 34 10.92 0.66 -6.03
C LEU A 34 12.32 1.22 -5.70
N VAL A 35 12.50 1.79 -4.50
CA VAL A 35 13.79 2.26 -4.02
C VAL A 35 14.79 1.10 -3.93
N LEU A 36 14.39 -0.04 -3.36
CA LEU A 36 15.25 -1.21 -3.23
C LEU A 36 15.60 -1.79 -4.61
N LEU A 37 14.63 -1.88 -5.52
CA LEU A 37 14.87 -2.34 -6.90
C LEU A 37 15.82 -1.40 -7.66
N GLY A 38 15.63 -0.08 -7.51
CA GLY A 38 16.55 0.92 -8.07
C GLY A 38 17.97 0.78 -7.52
N ARG A 39 18.11 0.58 -6.20
CA ARG A 39 19.41 0.33 -5.54
C ARG A 39 20.06 -0.99 -5.97
N ALA A 40 19.25 -2.00 -6.27
CA ALA A 40 19.72 -3.29 -6.77
C ALA A 40 20.11 -3.25 -8.26
N GLY A 41 19.98 -2.09 -8.94
CA GLY A 41 20.24 -1.97 -10.37
C GLY A 41 19.16 -2.61 -11.26
N LEU A 42 18.03 -3.00 -10.66
CA LEU A 42 16.87 -3.62 -11.34
C LEU A 42 15.89 -2.60 -11.90
N GLY A 43 16.22 -1.30 -11.80
CA GLY A 43 15.37 -0.17 -12.19
C GLY A 43 15.54 0.29 -13.64
N ASN A 44 16.10 -0.53 -14.52
CA ASN A 44 16.23 -0.20 -15.93
C ASN A 44 15.53 -1.29 -16.77
N GLY A 45 14.56 -0.88 -17.59
CA GLY A 45 14.26 -1.63 -18.81
C GLY A 45 15.56 -1.83 -19.60
N GLY A 46 15.66 -2.96 -20.29
CA GLY A 46 16.90 -3.47 -20.88
C GLY A 46 17.78 -2.45 -21.61
N GLN A 47 19.07 -2.81 -21.67
CA GLN A 47 20.03 -2.31 -22.66
C GLN A 47 19.43 -2.26 -24.07
#